data_AF-J9GP64-F1
#
_entry.id   AF-J9GP64-F1
#
_cell.length_a   1.000
_cell.length_b   1.000
_cell.length_c   1.000
_cell.angle_alpha   90.00
_cell.angle_beta   90.00
_cell.angle_gamma   90.00
#
_symmetry.space_group_name_H-M   'P 1'
#
loop_
_entity.id
_entity.type
_entity.pdbx_description
1 polymer ?
#
loop_
_entity_poly.entity_id
_entity_poly.type
_entity_poly.pdbx_seq_one_letter_code
_entity_poly.pdbx_strand_id
1 'polypeptide(L)'
;MDDEEGGDGMGDEHEGKGFRSHRLKSEVSKKFAVRVKASVWLGKEAGWYGGEGDKSVASFSSSGSNTTFAGMKRKRWILLSNFFCVASCLSAQGIDSLFAKVPQQILPLLNRTSKLDLLDLYNSGLPAKAENLYGGQSEMTMKTADFLSLKTTESGEWQMKMLPYEDDSMLVCVYSHKAVGTSSVITAYRCNWTKLKLAFPRPSLSDFWLPVNPLSQMESQMLHATLQEVPIEVSLCDSAALLTYRVSLEGLSKENREQAVSCVKPLTYAWDAGRKLWIKREEPVKEAGK
;
A
#
# COMPACT_ATOMS: atom_id res chain seq x y z
N MET A 1 -28.20 0.11 81.27
CA MET A 1 -27.30 0.39 80.14
C MET A 1 -25.90 0.06 80.66
N ASP A 2 -25.52 -1.19 80.93
CA ASP A 2 -25.64 -2.46 80.16
C ASP A 2 -25.11 -2.21 78.73
N ASP A 3 -24.01 -2.77 78.21
CA ASP A 3 -23.25 -3.99 78.53
C ASP A 3 -21.76 -3.91 78.11
N GLU A 4 -20.97 -4.85 78.66
CA GLU A 4 -19.62 -5.33 78.31
C GLU A 4 -19.55 -5.88 76.87
N GLU A 5 -18.42 -5.99 76.15
CA GLU A 5 -17.31 -6.98 76.18
C GLU A 5 -16.45 -6.63 74.92
N GLY A 6 -15.11 -6.69 74.88
CA GLY A 6 -14.28 -7.89 75.01
C GLY A 6 -13.89 -8.43 73.62
N GLY A 7 -12.58 -8.56 73.30
CA GLY A 7 -12.15 -9.41 72.17
C GLY A 7 -10.86 -9.04 71.46
N ASP A 8 -9.75 -9.51 72.00
CA ASP A 8 -8.43 -9.65 71.34
C ASP A 8 -8.46 -10.48 70.05
N GLY A 9 -7.53 -10.21 69.14
CA GLY A 9 -7.32 -10.97 67.90
C GLY A 9 -6.00 -10.66 67.22
N MET A 10 -4.95 -11.26 67.76
CA MET A 10 -3.54 -11.25 67.34
C MET A 10 -3.32 -12.09 66.07
N GLY A 11 -2.33 -11.71 65.26
CA GLY A 11 -1.65 -12.58 64.28
C GLY A 11 -1.65 -12.04 62.85
N ASP A 12 -0.57 -12.09 62.06
CA ASP A 12 0.82 -12.46 62.30
C ASP A 12 1.63 -11.80 61.18
N GLU A 13 2.79 -11.26 61.54
CA GLU A 13 3.89 -10.99 60.62
C GLU A 13 4.48 -12.33 60.16
N HIS A 14 4.71 -12.47 58.84
CA HIS A 14 5.71 -13.41 58.37
C HIS A 14 6.53 -12.80 57.23
N GLU A 15 7.77 -12.48 57.60
CA GLU A 15 8.92 -12.33 56.72
C GLU A 15 9.12 -13.55 55.81
N GLY A 16 9.68 -13.28 54.63
CA GLY A 16 10.84 -14.03 54.17
C GLY A 16 10.73 -14.71 52.81
N LYS A 17 11.87 -14.64 52.10
CA LYS A 17 12.26 -15.31 50.84
C LYS A 17 11.87 -14.49 49.60
N GLY A 18 12.77 -13.75 48.95
CA GLY A 18 14.16 -14.10 48.66
C GLY A 18 14.20 -15.14 47.53
N PHE A 19 14.04 -14.68 46.29
CA PHE A 19 14.31 -15.50 45.11
C PHE A 19 15.19 -14.72 44.12
N ARG A 20 16.51 -14.92 44.27
CA ARG A 20 17.47 -14.80 43.17
C ARG A 20 17.17 -15.93 42.18
N SER A 21 16.99 -15.60 40.90
CA SER A 21 17.23 -16.57 39.84
C SER A 21 17.81 -15.92 38.59
N HIS A 22 19.10 -16.19 38.40
CA HIS A 22 19.75 -16.54 37.15
C HIS A 22 19.54 -15.67 35.90
N ARG A 23 20.55 -14.83 35.69
CA ARG A 23 21.33 -14.73 34.45
C ARG A 23 21.19 -16.00 33.58
N LEU A 24 20.53 -15.87 32.43
CA LEU A 24 20.80 -16.70 31.25
C LEU A 24 21.40 -15.79 30.18
N LYS A 25 22.72 -15.90 30.03
CA LYS A 25 23.40 -15.61 28.79
C LYS A 25 23.00 -16.71 27.80
N SER A 26 22.56 -16.34 26.62
CA SER A 26 22.75 -17.17 25.43
C SER A 26 23.04 -16.27 24.24
N GLU A 27 24.34 -16.01 24.04
CA GLU A 27 24.87 -15.84 22.70
C GLU A 27 24.71 -17.18 21.96
N VAL A 28 23.98 -17.18 20.84
CA VAL A 28 24.35 -18.02 19.70
C VAL A 28 24.23 -17.19 18.43
N SER A 29 25.41 -16.78 17.99
CA SER A 29 25.75 -16.34 16.63
C SER A 29 25.27 -17.33 15.56
N LYS A 30 24.77 -16.82 14.43
CA LYS A 30 25.31 -17.10 13.09
C LYS A 30 24.52 -16.39 11.96
N LYS A 31 25.18 -15.37 11.41
CA LYS A 31 25.38 -15.08 9.97
C LYS A 31 24.29 -15.54 8.99
N PHE A 32 23.68 -14.58 8.29
CA PHE A 32 23.54 -14.67 6.84
C PHE A 32 23.77 -13.29 6.22
N ALA A 33 24.96 -13.10 5.67
CA ALA A 33 25.23 -12.06 4.69
C ALA A 33 24.70 -12.55 3.35
N VAL A 34 23.74 -11.84 2.75
CA VAL A 34 23.43 -12.02 1.33
C VAL A 34 23.71 -10.70 0.62
N ARG A 35 24.80 -10.79 -0.13
CA ARG A 35 25.34 -9.84 -1.09
C ARG A 35 24.37 -9.71 -2.27
N VAL A 36 23.70 -8.57 -2.42
CA VAL A 36 23.01 -8.24 -3.68
C VAL A 36 24.04 -7.57 -4.59
N LYS A 37 24.48 -8.30 -5.62
CA LYS A 37 25.26 -7.76 -6.72
C LYS A 37 24.37 -6.83 -7.55
N ALA A 38 24.76 -5.58 -7.63
CA ALA A 38 24.37 -4.66 -8.70
C ALA A 38 24.77 -5.27 -10.05
N SER A 39 23.82 -5.36 -10.97
CA SER A 39 24.10 -5.70 -12.36
C SER A 39 23.90 -4.43 -13.20
N VAL A 40 25.02 -3.77 -13.45
CA VAL A 40 25.20 -2.74 -14.47
C VAL A 40 25.00 -3.41 -15.83
N TRP A 41 24.03 -2.93 -16.62
CA TRP A 41 23.91 -3.28 -18.03
C TRP A 41 24.61 -2.20 -18.87
N LEU A 42 25.80 -2.54 -19.35
CA LEU A 42 26.48 -1.91 -20.48
C LEU A 42 26.47 -2.93 -21.61
N GLY A 43 25.85 -2.58 -22.74
CA GLY A 43 25.80 -3.42 -23.93
C GLY A 43 25.72 -2.53 -25.17
N LYS A 44 26.90 -2.26 -25.73
CA LYS A 44 27.16 -1.44 -26.91
C LYS A 44 27.35 -2.35 -28.13
N GLU A 45 26.73 -1.96 -29.24
CA GLU A 45 27.07 -2.17 -30.67
C GLU A 45 27.30 -3.58 -31.24
N ALA A 46 26.55 -3.88 -32.31
CA ALA A 46 27.10 -4.45 -33.54
C ALA A 46 26.17 -4.16 -34.72
N GLY A 47 26.54 -3.18 -35.55
CA GLY A 47 26.10 -3.10 -36.95
C GLY A 47 27.18 -3.74 -37.82
N TRP A 48 26.80 -4.50 -38.84
CA TRP A 48 27.67 -4.76 -40.00
C TRP A 48 26.85 -4.91 -41.27
N TYR A 49 27.48 -4.37 -42.31
CA TYR A 49 27.08 -4.14 -43.69
C TYR A 49 26.61 -5.38 -44.47
N GLY A 50 25.70 -5.12 -45.40
CA GLY A 50 25.41 -6.00 -46.53
C GLY A 50 26.54 -5.99 -47.58
N GLY A 51 26.68 -7.12 -48.25
CA GLY A 51 27.54 -7.32 -49.40
C GLY A 51 26.90 -8.35 -50.32
N GLU A 52 26.37 -7.85 -51.43
CA GLU A 52 25.77 -8.57 -52.55
C GLU A 52 26.87 -9.07 -53.48
N GLY A 53 26.80 -10.33 -53.92
CA GLY A 53 27.83 -10.94 -54.76
C GLY A 53 27.34 -12.25 -55.38
N ASP A 54 27.08 -12.18 -56.68
CA ASP A 54 26.31 -13.11 -57.51
C ASP A 54 27.23 -14.15 -58.23
N LYS A 55 26.59 -15.23 -58.69
CA LYS A 55 26.92 -16.15 -59.83
C LYS A 55 27.77 -17.42 -59.70
N SER A 56 27.19 -18.44 -60.38
CA SER A 56 27.75 -19.62 -61.09
C SER A 56 27.93 -20.90 -60.26
N VAL A 57 27.17 -22.00 -60.44
CA VAL A 57 26.83 -22.92 -61.57
C VAL A 57 27.67 -24.21 -61.54
N ALA A 58 26.96 -25.33 -61.72
CA ALA A 58 27.39 -26.71 -62.03
C ALA A 58 27.94 -27.56 -60.87
N SER A 59 27.68 -28.86 -60.70
CA SER A 59 26.79 -29.85 -61.34
C SER A 59 27.00 -31.21 -60.62
N PHE A 60 25.94 -32.00 -60.48
CA PHE A 60 25.87 -33.48 -60.55
C PHE A 60 26.82 -34.36 -59.70
N SER A 61 26.28 -35.20 -58.79
CA SER A 61 26.16 -36.66 -59.02
C SER A 61 25.31 -37.36 -57.95
N SER A 62 24.58 -38.36 -58.45
CA SER A 62 23.77 -39.36 -57.75
C SER A 62 24.55 -40.30 -56.83
N SER A 63 23.92 -40.82 -55.77
CA SER A 63 23.88 -42.27 -55.49
C SER A 63 22.86 -42.54 -54.38
N GLY A 64 21.99 -43.53 -54.60
CA GLY A 64 20.83 -43.81 -53.74
C GLY A 64 21.09 -44.73 -52.56
N SER A 65 20.08 -44.84 -51.70
CA SER A 65 19.54 -46.13 -51.26
C SER A 65 18.24 -45.93 -50.47
N ASN A 66 17.23 -46.70 -50.91
CA ASN A 66 16.02 -47.11 -50.20
C ASN A 66 16.40 -47.69 -48.81
N THR A 67 15.64 -47.67 -47.72
CA THR A 67 14.20 -47.75 -47.43
C THR A 67 14.11 -47.78 -45.89
N THR A 68 13.05 -47.26 -45.27
CA THR A 68 12.11 -48.04 -44.41
C THR A 68 11.22 -47.14 -43.54
N PHE A 69 10.06 -47.70 -43.27
CA PHE A 69 8.80 -47.17 -42.81
C PHE A 69 8.77 -47.05 -41.28
N ALA A 70 8.52 -45.86 -40.71
CA ALA A 70 8.06 -45.77 -39.32
C ALA A 70 7.39 -44.42 -38.99
N GLY A 71 6.11 -44.48 -38.62
CA GLY A 71 5.64 -43.71 -37.48
C GLY A 71 4.99 -42.36 -37.79
N MET A 72 3.89 -42.39 -38.53
CA MET A 72 2.88 -41.34 -38.61
C MET A 72 2.23 -41.07 -37.23
N LYS A 73 2.93 -40.42 -36.29
CA LYS A 73 2.39 -40.04 -34.96
C LYS A 73 2.88 -38.69 -34.42
N ARG A 74 3.50 -37.83 -35.23
CA ARG A 74 4.03 -36.52 -34.77
C ARG A 74 3.18 -35.28 -35.10
N LYS A 75 2.08 -35.42 -35.85
CA LYS A 75 1.26 -34.25 -36.27
C LYS A 75 0.05 -33.94 -35.38
N ARG A 76 -0.32 -34.82 -34.43
CA ARG A 76 -1.43 -34.58 -33.48
C ARG A 76 -1.01 -33.81 -32.22
N TRP A 77 0.29 -33.78 -31.90
CA TRP A 77 0.81 -33.09 -30.71
C TRP A 77 1.01 -31.58 -30.92
N ILE A 78 1.20 -31.15 -32.16
CA ILE A 78 1.36 -29.72 -32.49
C ILE A 78 0.00 -28.99 -32.46
N LEU A 79 -1.10 -29.68 -32.77
CA LEU A 79 -2.45 -29.10 -32.71
C LEU A 79 -3.01 -29.04 -31.28
N LEU A 80 -2.60 -29.93 -30.38
CA LEU A 80 -2.95 -29.85 -28.94
C LEU A 80 -2.08 -28.85 -28.17
N SER A 81 -0.86 -28.58 -28.64
CA SER A 81 0.01 -27.54 -28.08
C SER A 81 -0.47 -26.11 -28.37
N ASN A 82 -1.26 -25.91 -29.44
CA ASN A 82 -1.76 -24.59 -29.83
C ASN A 82 -3.12 -24.26 -29.17
N PHE A 83 -3.78 -25.24 -28.55
CA PHE A 83 -5.06 -25.04 -27.84
C PHE A 83 -4.87 -24.75 -26.34
N PHE A 84 -3.70 -25.04 -25.78
CA PHE A 84 -3.44 -24.87 -24.34
C PHE A 84 -2.81 -23.52 -23.96
N CYS A 85 -2.45 -22.67 -24.94
CA CYS A 85 -1.83 -21.36 -24.68
C CYS A 85 -2.83 -20.18 -24.59
N VAL A 86 -4.14 -20.43 -24.66
CA VAL A 86 -5.15 -19.34 -24.65
C VAL A 86 -5.90 -19.23 -23.31
N ALA A 87 -5.64 -20.12 -22.34
CA ALA A 87 -6.41 -20.20 -21.10
C ALA A 87 -5.81 -19.42 -19.89
N SER A 88 -4.94 -18.45 -20.11
CA SER A 88 -4.35 -17.67 -19.00
C SER A 88 -4.19 -16.18 -19.30
N CYS A 89 -5.12 -15.59 -20.04
CA CYS A 89 -5.39 -14.16 -19.89
C CYS A 89 -6.45 -14.01 -18.79
N LEU A 90 -6.08 -14.30 -17.54
CA LEU A 90 -6.82 -13.78 -16.40
C LEU A 90 -6.70 -12.26 -16.55
N SER A 91 -7.78 -11.60 -16.93
CA SER A 91 -7.74 -10.18 -17.25
C SER A 91 -7.32 -9.43 -15.99
N ALA A 92 -6.11 -8.87 -16.01
CA ALA A 92 -5.77 -7.80 -15.10
C ALA A 92 -6.79 -6.68 -15.38
N GLN A 93 -7.84 -6.58 -14.56
CA GLN A 93 -8.83 -5.54 -14.71
C GLN A 93 -8.13 -4.22 -14.41
N GLY A 94 -7.96 -3.38 -15.43
CA GLY A 94 -7.39 -2.05 -15.25
C GLY A 94 -8.23 -1.22 -14.28
N ILE A 95 -7.59 -0.24 -13.64
CA ILE A 95 -8.23 0.60 -12.63
C ILE A 95 -9.50 1.29 -13.14
N ASP A 96 -9.55 1.68 -14.41
CA ASP A 96 -10.71 2.26 -15.07
C ASP A 96 -11.93 1.33 -15.01
N SER A 97 -11.73 0.03 -15.31
CA SER A 97 -12.79 -0.97 -15.27
C SER A 97 -13.31 -1.20 -13.86
N LEU A 98 -12.38 -1.24 -12.89
CA LEU A 98 -12.72 -1.40 -11.47
C LEU A 98 -13.50 -0.18 -10.97
N PHE A 99 -13.03 1.03 -11.29
CA PHE A 99 -13.67 2.28 -10.93
C PHE A 99 -15.08 2.41 -11.51
N ALA A 100 -15.26 2.13 -12.81
CA ALA A 100 -16.59 2.16 -13.44
C ALA A 100 -17.59 1.23 -12.72
N LYS A 101 -17.11 0.10 -12.19
CA LYS A 101 -17.90 -0.92 -11.48
C LYS A 101 -18.07 -0.66 -9.98
N VAL A 102 -17.52 0.41 -9.40
CA VAL A 102 -17.69 0.73 -7.97
C VAL A 102 -19.18 0.74 -7.63
N PRO A 103 -19.64 -0.09 -6.66
CA PRO A 103 -21.02 -0.06 -6.20
C PRO A 103 -21.37 1.30 -5.61
N GLN A 104 -22.61 1.74 -5.82
CA GLN A 104 -23.10 3.02 -5.29
C GLN A 104 -23.06 3.05 -3.75
N GLN A 105 -23.14 1.91 -3.07
CA GLN A 105 -22.98 1.85 -1.61
C GLN A 105 -21.58 2.27 -1.13
N ILE A 106 -20.55 2.13 -1.97
CA ILE A 106 -19.16 2.49 -1.65
C ILE A 106 -18.86 3.93 -2.05
N LEU A 107 -19.41 4.38 -3.18
CA LEU A 107 -19.24 5.74 -3.69
C LEU A 107 -20.62 6.35 -4.02
N PRO A 108 -21.39 6.78 -3.00
CA PRO A 108 -22.80 7.12 -3.13
C PRO A 108 -23.08 8.37 -3.95
N LEU A 109 -22.09 9.25 -4.09
CA LEU A 109 -22.21 10.52 -4.79
C LEU A 109 -22.22 10.36 -6.32
N LEU A 110 -21.72 9.24 -6.85
CA LEU A 110 -21.53 9.04 -8.28
C LEU A 110 -22.31 7.82 -8.78
N ASN A 111 -23.18 8.05 -9.76
CA ASN A 111 -23.80 6.96 -10.50
C ASN A 111 -22.83 6.40 -11.56
N ARG A 112 -23.25 5.36 -12.28
CA ARG A 112 -22.41 4.73 -13.32
C ARG A 112 -22.04 5.71 -14.44
N THR A 113 -22.97 6.54 -14.89
CA THR A 113 -22.75 7.52 -15.95
C THR A 113 -21.70 8.55 -15.54
N SER A 114 -21.87 9.20 -14.38
CA SER A 114 -20.90 10.18 -13.87
C SER A 114 -19.50 9.58 -13.71
N LYS A 115 -19.38 8.30 -13.29
CA LYS A 115 -18.08 7.62 -13.22
C LYS A 115 -17.42 7.43 -14.58
N LEU A 116 -18.20 7.10 -15.62
CA LEU A 116 -17.69 6.98 -16.98
C LEU A 116 -17.30 8.35 -17.55
N ASP A 117 -18.13 9.36 -17.34
CA ASP A 117 -17.85 10.74 -17.77
C ASP A 117 -16.54 11.26 -17.16
N LEU A 118 -16.30 11.01 -15.86
CA LEU A 118 -15.04 11.38 -15.22
C LEU A 118 -13.83 10.68 -15.86
N LEU A 119 -13.95 9.40 -16.22
CA LEU A 119 -12.88 8.67 -16.89
C LEU A 119 -12.60 9.22 -18.29
N ASP A 120 -13.64 9.49 -19.06
CA ASP A 120 -13.54 9.99 -20.44
C ASP A 120 -12.95 11.41 -20.47
N LEU A 121 -13.38 12.29 -19.56
CA LEU A 121 -12.83 13.63 -19.41
C LEU A 121 -11.35 13.58 -19.00
N TYR A 122 -10.99 12.73 -18.03
CA TYR A 122 -9.59 12.60 -17.59
C TYR A 122 -8.70 12.06 -18.71
N ASN A 123 -9.16 11.03 -19.43
CA ASN A 123 -8.42 10.42 -20.53
C ASN A 123 -8.25 11.35 -21.73
N SER A 124 -9.17 12.30 -21.93
CA SER A 124 -9.08 13.33 -22.97
C SER A 124 -8.24 14.55 -22.56
N GLY A 125 -7.71 14.57 -21.33
CA GLY A 125 -6.92 15.70 -20.81
C GLY A 125 -7.77 16.93 -20.48
N LEU A 126 -9.09 16.77 -20.38
CA LEU A 126 -10.02 17.82 -19.96
C LEU A 126 -10.15 17.83 -18.43
N PRO A 127 -10.61 18.94 -17.82
CA PRO A 127 -10.98 18.97 -16.42
C PRO A 127 -12.02 17.88 -16.13
N ALA A 128 -11.63 16.85 -15.41
CA ALA A 128 -12.45 15.68 -15.15
C ALA A 128 -13.45 15.96 -14.03
N LYS A 129 -14.45 16.79 -14.32
CA LYS A 129 -15.50 17.20 -13.41
C LYS A 129 -16.85 16.66 -13.87
N ALA A 130 -17.62 16.10 -12.94
CA ALA A 130 -18.97 15.62 -13.18
C ALA A 130 -19.89 16.08 -12.05
N GLU A 131 -21.16 16.28 -12.37
CA GLU A 131 -22.19 16.56 -11.38
C GLU A 131 -22.45 15.29 -10.54
N ASN A 132 -22.49 15.47 -9.23
CA ASN A 132 -22.82 14.42 -8.28
C ASN A 132 -24.33 14.34 -8.04
N LEU A 133 -24.80 13.23 -7.45
CA LEU A 133 -26.24 12.98 -7.26
C LEU A 133 -26.97 14.00 -6.37
N TYR A 134 -26.25 14.86 -5.65
CA TYR A 134 -26.83 15.91 -4.80
C TYR A 134 -26.65 17.32 -5.38
N GLY A 135 -26.33 17.44 -6.68
CA GLY A 135 -26.21 18.73 -7.37
C GLY A 135 -24.90 19.49 -7.12
N GLY A 136 -23.94 18.86 -6.44
CA GLY A 136 -22.57 19.37 -6.31
C GLY A 136 -21.65 18.87 -7.42
N GLN A 137 -20.38 19.26 -7.37
CA GLN A 137 -19.36 18.77 -8.30
C GLN A 137 -18.43 17.76 -7.64
N SER A 138 -18.10 16.71 -8.39
CA SER A 138 -16.99 15.80 -8.10
C SER A 138 -15.94 15.90 -9.20
N GLU A 139 -14.68 15.74 -8.83
CA GLU A 139 -13.54 15.90 -9.73
C GLU A 139 -12.55 14.75 -9.58
N MET A 140 -12.13 14.15 -10.70
CA MET A 140 -11.00 13.23 -10.72
C MET A 140 -9.70 14.02 -10.80
N THR A 141 -8.95 14.01 -9.69
CA THR A 141 -7.73 14.82 -9.53
C THR A 141 -6.50 14.11 -10.04
N MET A 142 -6.45 12.78 -9.90
CA MET A 142 -5.31 11.98 -10.34
C MET A 142 -5.73 10.58 -10.73
N LYS A 143 -5.07 10.03 -11.76
CA LYS A 143 -5.21 8.64 -12.18
C LYS A 143 -3.90 8.09 -12.72
N THR A 144 -3.52 6.90 -12.28
CA THR A 144 -2.41 6.10 -12.81
C THR A 144 -2.94 4.72 -13.24
N ALA A 145 -2.08 3.74 -13.52
CA ALA A 145 -2.51 2.38 -13.82
C ALA A 145 -3.13 1.63 -12.61
N ASP A 146 -2.75 2.03 -11.40
CA ASP A 146 -3.05 1.34 -10.14
C ASP A 146 -3.57 2.28 -9.03
N PHE A 147 -3.65 3.59 -9.27
CA PHE A 147 -4.15 4.57 -8.31
C PHE A 147 -5.12 5.58 -8.94
N LEU A 148 -6.09 6.03 -8.17
CA LEU A 148 -7.05 7.06 -8.55
C LEU A 148 -7.42 7.90 -7.32
N SER A 149 -7.50 9.22 -7.51
CA SER A 149 -7.93 10.18 -6.49
C SER A 149 -9.08 11.04 -7.01
N LEU A 150 -10.12 11.17 -6.19
CA LEU A 150 -11.27 12.02 -6.43
C LEU A 150 -11.39 13.06 -5.32
N LYS A 151 -11.74 14.27 -5.72
CA LYS A 151 -12.43 15.22 -4.85
C LYS A 151 -13.92 14.97 -5.01
N THR A 152 -14.57 14.36 -4.02
CA THR A 152 -15.98 13.98 -4.12
C THR A 152 -16.91 15.16 -3.86
N THR A 153 -16.52 16.06 -2.97
CA THR A 153 -17.16 17.36 -2.69
C THR A 153 -16.07 18.38 -2.33
N GLU A 154 -16.44 19.61 -1.97
CA GLU A 154 -15.46 20.60 -1.47
C GLU A 154 -14.72 20.14 -0.20
N SER A 155 -15.38 19.33 0.63
CA SER A 155 -14.88 18.81 1.90
C SER A 155 -14.67 17.30 1.88
N GLY A 156 -14.74 16.66 0.73
CA GLY A 156 -14.69 15.20 0.60
C GLY A 156 -13.65 14.77 -0.42
N GLU A 157 -12.83 13.80 -0.04
CA GLU A 157 -11.84 13.18 -0.91
C GLU A 157 -11.98 11.66 -0.84
N TRP A 158 -11.72 10.99 -1.96
CA TRP A 158 -11.73 9.54 -2.05
C TRP A 158 -10.58 9.06 -2.91
N GLN A 159 -9.78 8.15 -2.36
CA GLN A 159 -8.64 7.54 -3.01
C GLN A 159 -8.87 6.05 -3.16
N MET A 160 -8.39 5.48 -4.27
CA MET A 160 -8.40 4.05 -4.52
C MET A 160 -7.03 3.63 -5.04
N LYS A 161 -6.47 2.55 -4.46
CA LYS A 161 -5.25 1.92 -4.94
C LYS A 161 -5.42 0.43 -5.11
N MET A 162 -4.97 -0.10 -6.24
CA MET A 162 -4.87 -1.53 -6.52
C MET A 162 -3.52 -2.05 -6.03
N LEU A 163 -3.52 -3.09 -5.21
CA LEU A 163 -2.31 -3.68 -4.63
C LEU A 163 -2.30 -5.19 -4.84
N PRO A 164 -1.12 -5.83 -5.05
CA PRO A 164 -1.02 -7.29 -5.13
C PRO A 164 -1.50 -7.94 -3.83
N TYR A 165 -2.38 -8.95 -3.94
CA TYR A 165 -2.92 -9.66 -2.79
C TYR A 165 -3.27 -11.09 -3.19
N GLU A 166 -2.56 -12.06 -2.61
CA GLU A 166 -2.68 -13.49 -2.98
C GLU A 166 -2.33 -13.69 -4.46
N ASP A 167 -3.16 -14.42 -5.18
CA ASP A 167 -2.99 -14.73 -6.61
C ASP A 167 -3.66 -13.67 -7.51
N ASP A 168 -4.21 -12.60 -6.93
CA ASP A 168 -4.91 -11.51 -7.64
C ASP A 168 -4.51 -10.15 -7.04
N SER A 169 -5.38 -9.15 -7.18
CA SER A 169 -5.25 -7.83 -6.58
C SER A 169 -6.33 -7.57 -5.53
N MET A 170 -6.03 -6.67 -4.60
CA MET A 170 -7.01 -6.03 -3.73
C MET A 170 -7.12 -4.55 -4.06
N LEU A 171 -8.25 -3.96 -3.71
CA LEU A 171 -8.49 -2.53 -3.76
C LEU A 171 -8.44 -1.97 -2.34
N VAL A 172 -7.59 -1.00 -2.09
CA VAL A 172 -7.58 -0.23 -0.85
C VAL A 172 -8.19 1.13 -1.15
N CYS A 173 -9.26 1.46 -0.45
CA CYS A 173 -9.93 2.74 -0.58
C CYS A 173 -9.78 3.55 0.70
N VAL A 174 -9.54 4.85 0.56
CA VAL A 174 -9.52 5.81 1.65
C VAL A 174 -10.56 6.88 1.36
N TYR A 175 -11.50 7.07 2.27
CA TYR A 175 -12.45 8.18 2.23
C TYR A 175 -12.05 9.19 3.28
N SER A 176 -11.78 10.43 2.88
CA SER A 176 -11.38 11.51 3.76
C SER A 176 -12.45 12.60 3.77
N HIS A 177 -12.76 13.11 4.95
CA HIS A 177 -13.70 14.21 5.13
C HIS A 177 -13.06 15.34 5.94
N LYS A 178 -13.14 16.54 5.40
CA LYS A 178 -12.62 17.78 5.99
C LYS A 178 -13.74 18.48 6.76
N ALA A 179 -13.52 18.65 8.05
CA ALA A 179 -14.37 19.47 8.92
C ALA A 179 -13.48 20.47 9.67
N VAL A 180 -13.39 20.38 11.00
CA VAL A 180 -12.38 21.12 11.77
C VAL A 180 -10.97 20.58 11.46
N GLY A 181 -10.84 19.28 11.25
CA GLY A 181 -9.67 18.66 10.65
C GLY A 181 -10.09 17.61 9.64
N THR A 182 -9.11 16.92 9.07
CA THR A 182 -9.33 15.82 8.13
C THR A 182 -9.36 14.50 8.86
N SER A 183 -10.49 13.80 8.76
CA SER A 183 -10.67 12.44 9.26
C SER A 183 -10.80 11.47 8.10
N SER A 184 -10.17 10.30 8.20
CA SER A 184 -10.13 9.33 7.11
C SER A 184 -10.58 7.93 7.56
N VAL A 185 -11.29 7.24 6.66
CA VAL A 185 -11.68 5.84 6.82
C VAL A 185 -11.03 5.03 5.72
N ILE A 186 -10.24 4.03 6.10
CA ILE A 186 -9.61 3.09 5.18
C ILE A 186 -10.35 1.75 5.15
N THR A 187 -10.53 1.17 3.97
CA THR A 187 -11.13 -0.15 3.80
C THR A 187 -10.50 -0.89 2.62
N ALA A 188 -10.36 -2.20 2.73
CA ALA A 188 -9.93 -3.06 1.63
C ALA A 188 -11.11 -3.83 1.03
N TYR A 189 -11.05 -4.09 -0.28
CA TYR A 189 -12.00 -4.87 -1.05
C TYR A 189 -11.27 -5.82 -2.00
N ARG A 190 -11.92 -6.92 -2.39
CA ARG A 190 -11.52 -7.69 -3.57
C ARG A 190 -11.87 -6.90 -4.83
N CYS A 191 -11.32 -7.29 -5.99
CA CYS A 191 -11.67 -6.70 -7.30
C CYS A 191 -13.16 -6.80 -7.65
N ASN A 192 -13.91 -7.72 -7.04
CA ASN A 192 -15.36 -7.83 -7.17
C ASN A 192 -16.15 -6.97 -6.16
N TRP A 193 -15.49 -6.04 -5.48
CA TRP A 193 -16.05 -5.13 -4.45
C TRP A 193 -16.58 -5.80 -3.18
N THR A 194 -16.20 -7.05 -2.92
CA THR A 194 -16.46 -7.71 -1.63
C THR A 194 -15.48 -7.18 -0.58
N LYS A 195 -16.00 -6.73 0.57
CA LYS A 195 -15.18 -6.20 1.67
C LYS A 195 -14.21 -7.25 2.20
N LEU A 196 -12.94 -6.88 2.31
CA LEU A 196 -11.88 -7.69 2.89
C LEU A 196 -11.69 -7.37 4.37
N LYS A 197 -11.51 -8.42 5.18
CA LYS A 197 -11.08 -8.28 6.58
C LYS A 197 -9.55 -8.18 6.63
N LEU A 198 -9.03 -7.01 6.27
CA LEU A 198 -7.61 -6.69 6.35
C LEU A 198 -7.31 -5.89 7.62
N ALA A 199 -6.26 -6.26 8.34
CA ALA A 199 -5.77 -5.48 9.48
C ALA A 199 -4.96 -4.28 8.97
N PHE A 200 -5.46 -3.08 9.22
CA PHE A 200 -4.73 -1.83 8.96
C PHE A 200 -3.96 -1.39 10.21
N PRO A 201 -2.80 -0.72 10.05
CA PRO A 201 -2.10 -0.09 11.16
C PRO A 201 -3.00 0.86 11.93
N ARG A 202 -2.84 0.88 13.25
CA ARG A 202 -3.54 1.80 14.17
C ARG A 202 -2.48 2.45 15.06
N PRO A 203 -1.69 3.39 14.53
CA PRO A 203 -0.71 4.10 15.34
C PRO A 203 -1.41 4.89 16.44
N SER A 204 -0.78 4.93 17.60
CA SER A 204 -1.17 5.80 18.71
C SER A 204 -0.62 7.20 18.49
N LEU A 205 -1.20 8.22 19.15
CA LEU A 205 -0.71 9.60 19.01
C LEU A 205 0.79 9.72 19.36
N SER A 206 1.25 9.01 20.39
CA SER A 206 2.65 9.01 20.82
C SER A 206 3.61 8.53 19.72
N ASP A 207 3.18 7.68 18.80
CA ASP A 207 4.01 7.22 17.68
C ASP A 207 4.41 8.34 16.72
N PHE A 208 3.61 9.41 16.64
CA PHE A 208 3.85 10.55 15.77
C PHE A 208 4.86 11.54 16.38
N TRP A 209 5.10 11.49 17.69
CA TRP A 209 5.98 12.45 18.36
C TRP A 209 7.44 12.25 17.97
N LEU A 210 8.13 13.37 17.75
CA LEU A 210 9.55 13.40 17.55
C LEU A 210 10.28 13.24 18.90
N PRO A 211 11.33 12.39 18.98
CA PRO A 211 12.07 12.17 20.22
C PRO A 211 12.74 13.44 20.77
N VAL A 212 13.15 14.33 19.87
CA VAL A 212 13.73 15.64 20.20
C VAL A 212 12.80 16.70 19.66
N ASN A 213 12.27 17.55 20.53
CA ASN A 213 11.42 18.69 20.18
C ASN A 213 11.91 19.94 20.93
N PRO A 214 11.66 21.15 20.40
CA PRO A 214 12.19 22.38 20.96
C PRO A 214 11.39 22.92 22.16
N LEU A 215 10.33 22.22 22.58
CA LEU A 215 9.39 22.73 23.57
C LEU A 215 9.85 22.44 25.01
N SER A 216 9.49 23.33 25.93
CA SER A 216 9.57 23.03 27.36
C SER A 216 8.62 21.89 27.74
N GLN A 217 8.84 21.29 28.91
CA GLN A 217 8.00 20.18 29.39
C GLN A 217 6.51 20.58 29.48
N MET A 218 6.22 21.80 29.94
CA MET A 218 4.84 22.28 30.07
C MET A 218 4.18 22.50 28.71
N GLU A 219 4.90 23.13 27.76
CA GLU A 219 4.40 23.34 26.39
C GLU A 219 4.14 22.01 25.68
N SER A 220 5.05 21.04 25.84
CA SER A 220 4.88 19.69 25.29
C SER A 220 3.64 18.99 25.84
N GLN A 221 3.36 19.12 27.14
CA GLN A 221 2.16 18.54 27.77
C GLN A 221 0.87 19.19 27.25
N MET A 222 0.83 20.51 27.16
CA MET A 222 -0.33 21.25 26.64
C MET A 222 -0.60 20.92 25.17
N LEU A 223 0.44 20.86 24.36
CA LEU A 223 0.32 20.46 22.96
C LEU A 223 -0.12 19.00 22.84
N HIS A 224 0.38 18.10 23.68
CA HIS A 224 -0.07 16.71 23.70
C HIS A 224 -1.56 16.57 24.01
N ALA A 225 -2.06 17.28 25.03
CA ALA A 225 -3.50 17.31 25.33
C ALA A 225 -4.32 17.84 24.15
N THR A 226 -3.81 18.88 23.47
CA THR A 226 -4.48 19.44 22.28
C THR A 226 -4.53 18.42 21.14
N LEU A 227 -3.42 17.73 20.85
CA LEU A 227 -3.33 16.78 19.74
C LEU A 227 -4.12 15.48 19.97
N GLN A 228 -4.49 15.16 21.21
CA GLN A 228 -5.35 14.00 21.51
C GLN A 228 -6.76 14.12 20.92
N GLU A 229 -7.26 15.35 20.76
CA GLU A 229 -8.60 15.62 20.22
C GLU A 229 -8.60 15.78 18.70
N VAL A 230 -7.43 15.69 18.06
CA VAL A 230 -7.26 15.94 16.63
C VAL A 230 -7.37 14.63 15.84
N PRO A 231 -8.10 14.60 14.70
CA PRO A 231 -8.22 13.40 13.89
C PRO A 231 -6.90 13.02 13.20
N ILE A 232 -6.77 11.75 12.89
CA ILE A 232 -5.66 11.22 12.07
C ILE A 232 -6.16 11.07 10.63
N GLU A 233 -5.50 11.77 9.74
CA GLU A 233 -5.66 11.64 8.30
C GLU A 233 -4.87 10.44 7.78
N VAL A 234 -5.41 9.78 6.77
CA VAL A 234 -4.77 8.68 6.06
C VAL A 234 -4.72 9.02 4.57
N SER A 235 -3.59 8.75 3.92
CA SER A 235 -3.46 8.89 2.46
C SER A 235 -2.64 7.78 1.83
N LEU A 236 -3.02 7.42 0.60
CA LEU A 236 -2.35 6.45 -0.24
C LEU A 236 -1.34 7.15 -1.15
N CYS A 237 -0.19 6.51 -1.37
CA CYS A 237 0.79 6.99 -2.35
C CYS A 237 0.39 6.57 -3.77
N ASP A 238 0.47 7.52 -4.69
CA ASP A 238 0.17 7.35 -6.11
C ASP A 238 1.08 6.32 -6.80
N SER A 239 2.37 6.35 -6.50
CA SER A 239 3.44 5.66 -7.23
C SER A 239 3.96 4.40 -6.51
N ALA A 240 3.77 4.32 -5.20
CA ALA A 240 4.27 3.21 -4.39
C ALA A 240 3.17 2.62 -3.50
N ALA A 241 3.34 1.36 -3.10
CA ALA A 241 2.43 0.66 -2.19
C ALA A 241 2.61 1.14 -0.73
N LEU A 242 2.39 2.43 -0.50
CA LEU A 242 2.58 3.10 0.78
C LEU A 242 1.29 3.71 1.28
N LEU A 243 1.10 3.57 2.58
CA LEU A 243 0.02 4.16 3.36
C LEU A 243 0.63 5.11 4.38
N THR A 244 0.21 6.37 4.38
CA THR A 244 0.75 7.38 5.30
C THR A 244 -0.34 7.89 6.22
N TYR A 245 -0.04 7.91 7.51
CA TYR A 245 -0.87 8.50 8.56
C TYR A 245 -0.29 9.84 8.96
N ARG A 246 -1.15 10.84 9.19
CA ARG A 246 -0.78 12.19 9.62
C ARG A 246 -1.74 12.69 10.68
N VAL A 247 -1.24 13.39 11.68
CA VAL A 247 -2.10 14.16 12.59
C VAL A 247 -2.62 15.37 11.82
N SER A 248 -3.93 15.58 11.77
CA SER A 248 -4.54 16.64 10.99
C SER A 248 -4.41 18.01 11.69
N LEU A 249 -3.38 18.78 11.34
CA LEU A 249 -3.10 20.06 12.01
C LEU A 249 -3.99 21.24 11.57
N GLU A 250 -4.88 21.04 10.60
CA GLU A 250 -5.68 22.11 9.96
C GLU A 250 -6.62 22.84 10.95
N GLY A 251 -7.12 22.13 11.96
CA GLY A 251 -8.07 22.67 12.94
C GLY A 251 -7.47 23.37 14.15
N LEU A 252 -6.14 23.40 14.24
CA LEU A 252 -5.44 23.99 15.38
C LEU A 252 -5.37 25.51 15.28
N SER A 253 -5.21 26.16 16.44
CA SER A 253 -4.80 27.57 16.49
C SER A 253 -3.47 27.74 15.76
N LYS A 254 -3.21 28.95 15.25
CA LYS A 254 -1.97 29.24 14.53
C LYS A 254 -0.72 28.87 15.34
N GLU A 255 -0.70 29.24 16.62
CA GLU A 255 0.38 28.94 17.56
C GLU A 255 0.59 27.43 17.75
N ASN A 256 -0.46 26.69 18.11
CA ASN A 256 -0.38 25.24 18.32
C ASN A 256 0.02 24.50 17.04
N ARG A 257 -0.44 24.98 15.88
CA ARG A 257 -0.07 24.40 14.59
C ARG A 257 1.42 24.59 14.29
N GLU A 258 1.96 25.78 14.52
CA GLU A 258 3.39 26.07 14.32
C GLU A 258 4.26 25.20 15.21
N GLN A 259 3.88 25.04 16.49
CA GLN A 259 4.57 24.13 17.41
C GLN A 259 4.43 22.66 16.96
N ALA A 260 3.23 22.21 16.62
CA ALA A 260 2.96 20.83 16.20
C ALA A 260 3.78 20.39 15.00
N VAL A 261 3.93 21.26 13.98
CA VAL A 261 4.74 20.96 12.79
C VAL A 261 6.18 20.58 13.14
N SER A 262 6.74 21.16 14.22
CA SER A 262 8.09 20.85 14.70
C SER A 262 8.17 19.66 15.68
N CYS A 263 7.02 19.15 16.13
CA CYS A 263 6.93 18.12 17.19
C CYS A 263 6.40 16.78 16.69
N VAL A 264 5.67 16.73 15.58
CA VAL A 264 5.11 15.49 15.03
C VAL A 264 5.60 15.19 13.62
N LYS A 265 5.70 13.91 13.30
CA LYS A 265 6.04 13.40 11.97
C LYS A 265 4.96 12.46 11.43
N PRO A 266 4.79 12.39 10.09
CA PRO A 266 3.96 11.36 9.48
C PRO A 266 4.51 9.95 9.77
N LEU A 267 3.62 8.96 9.74
CA LEU A 267 3.98 7.54 9.82
C LEU A 267 3.64 6.85 8.52
N THR A 268 4.64 6.25 7.88
CA THR A 268 4.46 5.55 6.61
C THR A 268 4.57 4.05 6.81
N TYR A 269 3.69 3.31 6.17
CA TYR A 269 3.66 1.86 6.16
C TYR A 269 3.73 1.35 4.71
N ALA A 270 4.55 0.35 4.47
CA ALA A 270 4.66 -0.32 3.18
C ALA A 270 3.86 -1.62 3.19
N TRP A 271 3.15 -1.89 2.10
CA TRP A 271 2.47 -3.15 1.90
C TRP A 271 3.47 -4.28 1.61
N ASP A 272 3.47 -5.32 2.43
CA ASP A 272 4.18 -6.57 2.16
C ASP A 272 3.18 -7.61 1.64
N ALA A 273 3.19 -7.86 0.33
CA ALA A 273 2.29 -8.81 -0.31
C ALA A 273 2.54 -10.27 0.12
N GLY A 274 3.79 -10.62 0.47
CA GLY A 274 4.14 -11.98 0.89
C GLY A 274 3.60 -12.29 2.29
N ARG A 275 3.64 -11.31 3.19
CA ARG A 275 3.10 -11.44 4.56
C ARG A 275 1.66 -10.96 4.70
N LYS A 276 1.10 -10.33 3.67
CA LYS A 276 -0.25 -9.74 3.63
C LYS A 276 -0.49 -8.74 4.76
N LEU A 277 0.51 -7.92 5.07
CA LEU A 277 0.44 -6.96 6.17
C LEU A 277 1.20 -5.67 5.84
N TRP A 278 0.86 -4.62 6.57
CA TRP A 278 1.49 -3.31 6.48
C TRP A 278 2.66 -3.21 7.45
N ILE A 279 3.86 -2.94 6.93
CA ILE A 279 5.10 -2.83 7.72
C ILE A 279 5.47 -1.35 7.87
N LYS A 280 5.69 -0.89 9.10
CA LYS A 280 6.16 0.48 9.37
C LYS A 280 7.50 0.69 8.65
N ARG A 281 7.57 1.71 7.80
CA ARG A 281 8.82 2.15 7.18
C ARG A 281 9.43 3.20 8.10
N GLU A 282 10.63 2.94 8.60
CA GLU A 282 11.43 3.98 9.23
C GLU A 282 12.00 4.87 8.12
N GLU A 283 11.79 6.18 8.23
CA GLU A 283 12.57 7.11 7.40
C GLU A 283 14.04 6.98 7.80
N PRO A 284 14.97 6.90 6.84
CA PRO A 284 16.38 6.95 7.18
C PRO A 284 16.63 8.27 7.90
N VAL A 285 17.11 8.18 9.14
CA VAL A 285 17.65 9.34 9.87
C VAL A 285 18.74 9.90 8.97
N LYS A 286 18.49 11.06 8.36
CA LYS A 286 19.56 11.81 7.72
C LYS A 286 20.52 12.16 8.85
N GLU A 287 21.63 11.43 8.95
CA GLU A 287 22.75 11.82 9.79
C GLU A 287 23.10 13.26 9.38
N ALA A 288 22.80 14.19 10.29
CA ALA A 288 23.20 15.58 10.12
C ALA A 288 24.71 15.58 9.92
N GLY A 289 25.14 16.08 8.76
CA GLY A 289 26.54 16.22 8.41
C GLY A 289 27.31 16.86 9.56
N LYS A 290 28.36 16.16 9.95
CA LYS A 290 29.32 16.50 10.99
C LYS A 290 30.06 17.81 10.69
#